data_AF-A0A0R2QM22-F1
#
_entry.id   AF-A0A0R2QM22-F1
#
_cell.length_a   1.000
_cell.length_b   1.000
_cell.length_c   1.000
_cell.angle_alpha   90.00
_cell.angle_beta   90.00
_cell.angle_gamma   90.00
#
_symmetry.space_group_name_H-M   'P 1'
#
loop_
_entity.id
_entity.type
_entity.pdbx_description
1 polymer ?
#
loop_
_entity_poly.entity_id
_entity_poly.type
_entity_poly.pdbx_seq_one_letter_code
_entity_poly.pdbx_strand_id
1 'polypeptide(L)'
;MIQREGLKRSSGIEVLIRRIEGVVIARQYVLVDYDVEKVNLDKACKLTPGLESPTISPLQKEDWVAVRAMVKRHEVNAVMDQLWSIGARGILVTDIHSCRL
;
A
#
# COMPACT_ATOMS: atom_id res chain seq x y z
N MET A 1 2.51 -25.67 -3.70
CA MET A 1 2.30 -26.05 -5.11
C MET A 1 2.92 -27.41 -5.31
N ILE A 2 2.20 -28.34 -5.96
CA ILE A 2 2.69 -29.71 -6.17
C ILE A 2 3.27 -29.78 -7.58
N GLN A 3 4.56 -30.11 -7.69
CA GLN A 3 5.24 -30.39 -8.96
C GLN A 3 6.09 -31.65 -8.82
N ARG A 4 6.35 -32.34 -9.93
CA ARG A 4 7.23 -33.52 -9.94
C ARG A 4 8.69 -33.09 -9.76
N GLU A 5 9.36 -33.76 -8.84
CA GLU A 5 10.76 -33.51 -8.50
C GLU A 5 11.68 -33.74 -9.71
N GLY A 6 12.65 -32.84 -9.92
CA GLY A 6 13.63 -32.92 -11.03
C GLY A 6 13.19 -32.30 -12.37
N LEU A 7 11.96 -31.82 -12.53
CA LEU A 7 11.53 -31.14 -13.77
C LEU A 7 11.91 -29.65 -13.75
N LYS A 8 12.61 -29.21 -14.80
CA LYS A 8 12.90 -27.78 -15.02
C LYS A 8 11.59 -27.07 -15.37
N ARG A 9 11.26 -26.00 -14.63
CA ARG A 9 10.04 -25.22 -14.88
C ARG A 9 10.08 -24.60 -16.27
N SER A 10 8.95 -24.63 -16.96
CA SER A 10 8.79 -23.87 -18.20
C SER A 10 8.59 -22.38 -17.88
N SER A 11 8.98 -21.51 -18.80
CA SER A 11 8.80 -20.05 -18.67
C SER A 11 7.32 -19.66 -18.45
N GLY A 12 6.38 -20.38 -19.06
CA GLY A 12 4.94 -20.17 -18.86
C GLY A 12 4.48 -20.45 -17.43
N ILE A 13 5.03 -21.47 -16.78
CA ILE A 13 4.74 -21.78 -15.37
C ILE A 13 5.27 -20.67 -14.47
N GLU A 14 6.48 -20.16 -14.71
CA GLU A 14 7.04 -19.06 -13.92
C GLU A 14 6.21 -17.78 -14.03
N VAL A 15 5.70 -17.47 -15.23
CA VAL A 15 4.79 -16.33 -15.44
C VAL A 15 3.48 -16.52 -14.67
N LEU A 16 2.91 -17.73 -14.67
CA LEU A 16 1.70 -18.04 -13.91
C LEU A 16 1.93 -17.88 -12.40
N ILE A 17 3.05 -18.40 -11.89
CA ILE A 17 3.43 -18.30 -10.47
C ILE A 17 3.48 -16.83 -10.05
N ARG A 18 4.20 -15.99 -10.80
CA ARG A 18 4.33 -14.55 -10.50
C ARG A 18 2.99 -13.82 -10.51
N ARG A 19 2.06 -14.20 -11.40
CA ARG A 19 0.71 -13.61 -11.45
C ARG A 19 -0.11 -13.98 -10.21
N ILE A 20 -0.06 -15.25 -9.79
CA ILE A 20 -0.78 -15.72 -8.60
C ILE A 20 -0.20 -15.08 -7.33
N GLU A 21 1.13 -15.06 -7.20
CA GLU A 21 1.82 -14.41 -6.08
C GLU A 21 1.40 -12.95 -5.95
N GLY A 22 1.35 -12.22 -7.07
CA GLY A 22 0.93 -10.82 -7.07
C GLY A 22 -0.50 -10.59 -6.59
N VAL A 23 -1.42 -11.50 -6.90
CA VAL A 23 -2.81 -11.45 -6.39
C VAL A 23 -2.87 -11.80 -4.91
N VAL A 24 -2.12 -12.82 -4.47
CA VAL A 24 -2.08 -13.25 -3.07
C VAL A 24 -1.55 -12.13 -2.18
N ILE A 25 -0.47 -11.46 -2.59
CA ILE A 25 0.08 -10.31 -1.86
C ILE A 25 -0.93 -9.16 -1.86
N ALA A 26 -1.49 -8.79 -3.01
CA ALA A 26 -2.43 -7.67 -3.11
C ALA A 26 -3.65 -7.80 -2.17
N ARG A 27 -4.14 -9.03 -1.95
CA ARG A 27 -5.24 -9.29 -1.00
C ARG A 27 -4.93 -8.94 0.45
N GLN A 28 -3.64 -8.95 0.83
CA GLN A 28 -3.20 -8.62 2.19
C GLN A 28 -3.12 -7.11 2.44
N TYR A 29 -3.17 -6.30 1.39
CA TYR A 29 -3.00 -4.86 1.47
C TYR A 29 -4.19 -4.10 0.89
N VAL A 30 -4.24 -2.82 1.24
CA VAL A 30 -5.08 -1.79 0.63
C VAL A 30 -4.22 -0.58 0.36
N LEU A 31 -4.61 0.23 -0.61
CA LEU A 31 -4.00 1.54 -0.84
C LEU A 31 -4.74 2.57 0.00
N VAL A 32 -4.00 3.34 0.79
CA VAL A 32 -4.53 4.45 1.59
C VAL A 32 -4.02 5.75 0.99
N ASP A 33 -4.95 6.64 0.67
CA ASP A 33 -4.71 7.99 0.18
C ASP A 33 -5.27 8.99 1.19
N TYR A 34 -4.52 10.02 1.54
CA TYR A 34 -5.01 11.05 2.46
C TYR A 34 -4.28 12.38 2.29
N ASP A 35 -4.92 13.46 2.72
CA ASP A 35 -4.33 14.79 2.76
C ASP A 35 -3.89 15.13 4.18
N VAL A 36 -2.71 15.74 4.33
CA VAL A 36 -2.18 16.15 5.63
C VAL A 36 -1.37 17.45 5.51
N GLU A 37 -1.35 18.23 6.58
CA GLU A 37 -0.47 19.38 6.67
C GLU A 37 1.00 18.95 6.74
N LYS A 38 1.90 19.70 6.08
CA LYS A 38 3.34 19.40 6.06
C LYS A 38 3.95 19.26 7.46
N VAL A 39 3.45 20.00 8.44
CA VAL A 39 3.90 19.93 9.84
C VAL A 39 3.66 18.56 10.48
N ASN A 40 2.67 17.81 10.00
CA ASN A 40 2.31 16.48 10.50
C ASN A 40 2.79 15.35 9.57
N LEU A 41 3.48 15.68 8.47
CA LEU A 41 3.93 14.71 7.46
C LEU A 41 4.82 13.62 8.04
N ASP A 42 5.79 13.97 8.89
CA ASP A 42 6.71 12.98 9.49
C ASP A 42 5.95 11.95 10.35
N LYS A 43 4.95 12.41 11.12
CA LYS A 43 4.09 11.51 11.91
C LYS A 43 3.25 10.62 11.00
N ALA A 44 2.70 11.19 9.93
CA ALA A 44 1.87 10.45 8.98
C ALA A 44 2.69 9.38 8.23
N CYS A 45 3.90 9.69 7.78
CA CYS A 45 4.82 8.74 7.16
C CYS A 45 5.22 7.59 8.09
N LYS A 46 5.30 7.81 9.41
CA LYS A 46 5.55 6.74 10.39
C LYS A 46 4.37 5.79 10.54
N LEU A 47 3.14 6.30 10.43
CA LEU A 47 1.92 5.49 10.47
C LEU A 47 1.73 4.69 9.17
N THR A 48 2.10 5.29 8.04
CA THR A 48 2.00 4.68 6.72
C THR A 48 3.35 4.67 6.01
N PRO A 49 4.30 3.80 6.42
CA PRO A 49 5.62 3.74 5.81
C PRO A 49 5.58 3.20 4.36
N GLY A 50 4.44 2.63 3.95
CA GLY A 50 4.32 1.97 2.66
C GLY A 50 5.15 0.69 2.62
N LEU A 51 5.36 0.18 1.41
CA LEU A 51 6.13 -1.04 1.20
C LEU A 51 7.61 -0.75 0.93
N GLU A 52 7.91 0.35 0.24
CA GLU A 52 9.25 0.92 0.11
C GLU A 52 9.33 2.30 0.78
N SER A 53 8.43 3.21 0.37
CA SER A 53 8.29 4.56 0.89
C SER A 53 6.90 5.10 0.52
N PRO A 54 6.24 5.95 1.35
CA PRO A 54 5.01 6.60 0.94
C PRO A 54 5.27 7.56 -0.22
N THR A 55 4.31 7.64 -1.15
CA THR A 55 4.32 8.67 -2.20
C THR A 55 3.77 9.97 -1.61
N ILE A 56 4.47 11.07 -1.80
CA ILE A 56 4.09 12.39 -1.27
C ILE A 56 3.96 13.36 -2.45
N SER A 57 2.80 14.00 -2.60
CA SER A 57 2.51 14.95 -3.68
C SER A 57 2.01 16.28 -3.10
N PRO A 58 2.55 17.44 -3.53
CA PRO A 58 2.07 18.73 -3.08
C PRO A 58 0.64 19.00 -3.59
N LEU A 59 -0.19 19.62 -2.76
CA LEU A 59 -1.53 20.05 -3.14
C LEU A 59 -1.56 21.52 -3.55
N GLN A 60 -2.64 21.93 -4.21
CA GLN A 60 -2.86 23.34 -4.56
C GLN A 60 -3.01 24.22 -3.32
N LYS A 61 -3.61 23.67 -2.25
CA LYS A 61 -3.68 24.33 -0.95
C LYS A 61 -2.28 24.38 -0.35
N GLU A 62 -1.80 25.58 -0.07
CA GLU A 62 -0.50 25.78 0.57
C GLU A 62 -0.41 24.99 1.88
N ASP A 63 0.80 24.48 2.15
CA ASP A 63 1.13 23.66 3.32
C ASP A 63 0.41 22.32 3.48
N TRP A 64 -0.31 21.87 2.45
CA TRP A 64 -0.91 20.54 2.41
C TRP A 64 -0.23 19.64 1.38
N VAL A 65 -0.17 18.35 1.69
CA VAL A 65 0.33 17.29 0.81
C VAL A 65 -0.63 16.12 0.82
N ALA A 66 -0.75 15.46 -0.33
CA ALA A 66 -1.37 14.16 -0.45
C ALA A 66 -0.32 13.08 -0.21
N VAL A 67 -0.66 12.08 0.59
CA VAL A 67 0.17 10.92 0.89
C VAL A 67 -0.55 9.66 0.45
N ARG A 68 0.17 8.80 -0.26
CA ARG A 68 -0.32 7.50 -0.72
C ARG A 68 0.61 6.38 -0.28
N ALA A 69 0.06 5.37 0.38
CA ALA A 69 0.84 4.24 0.89
C ALA A 69 0.02 2.94 0.93
N MET A 70 0.70 1.80 0.76
CA MET A 70 0.10 0.49 1.02
C MET A 70 0.09 0.21 2.52
N VAL A 71 -1.06 -0.22 3.04
CA VAL A 71 -1.25 -0.58 4.46
C VAL A 71 -1.85 -1.99 4.52
N LYS A 72 -1.49 -2.78 5.54
CA LYS A 72 -2.09 -4.11 5.69
C LYS A 72 -3.58 -3.98 5.94
N ARG A 73 -4.37 -4.82 5.28
CA ARG A 73 -5.83 -4.77 5.33
C ARG A 73 -6.40 -4.87 6.76
N HIS A 74 -5.77 -5.63 7.64
CA HIS A 74 -6.23 -5.79 9.03
C HIS A 74 -5.87 -4.60 9.94
N GLU A 75 -4.93 -3.75 9.54
CA GLU A 75 -4.48 -2.58 10.29
C GLU A 75 -5.18 -1.29 9.83
N VAL A 76 -5.86 -1.32 8.67
CA VAL A 76 -6.36 -0.12 7.98
C VAL A 76 -7.24 0.76 8.87
N ASN A 77 -8.19 0.20 9.61
CA ASN A 77 -9.11 0.99 10.43
C ASN A 77 -8.37 1.72 11.55
N ALA A 78 -7.44 1.04 12.23
CA ALA A 78 -6.63 1.66 13.29
C ALA A 78 -5.71 2.74 12.72
N VAL A 79 -5.13 2.51 11.54
CA VAL A 79 -4.31 3.52 10.84
C VAL A 79 -5.15 4.73 10.45
N MET A 80 -6.39 4.54 9.96
CA MET A 80 -7.31 5.63 9.64
C MET A 80 -7.62 6.49 10.87
N ASP A 81 -7.90 5.87 12.02
CA ASP A 81 -8.16 6.58 13.28
C ASP A 81 -6.92 7.38 13.74
N GLN A 82 -5.74 6.77 13.66
CA GLN A 82 -4.47 7.42 14.00
C GLN A 82 -4.17 8.60 13.08
N LEU A 83 -4.33 8.44 11.76
CA LEU A 83 -4.19 9.49 10.76
C LEU A 83 -5.17 10.64 11.05
N TRP A 84 -6.43 10.33 11.35
CA TRP A 84 -7.42 11.33 11.70
C TRP A 84 -7.03 12.15 12.93
N SER A 85 -6.53 11.48 13.98
CA SER A 85 -6.11 12.10 15.24
C SER A 85 -4.96 13.10 15.07
N ILE A 86 -4.07 12.89 14.10
CA ILE A 86 -2.96 13.79 13.80
C ILE A 86 -3.32 14.89 12.78
N GLY A 87 -4.58 14.95 12.36
CA GLY A 87 -5.10 16.01 11.49
C GLY A 87 -5.21 15.65 10.01
N ALA A 88 -5.02 14.39 9.62
CA ALA A 88 -5.24 13.97 8.23
C ALA A 88 -6.72 14.10 7.85
N ARG A 89 -6.98 14.41 6.58
CA ARG A 89 -8.32 14.59 6.00
C ARG A 89 -8.41 13.85 4.67
N GLY A 90 -9.64 13.63 4.20
CA GLY A 90 -9.87 12.95 2.92
C GLY A 90 -9.24 11.55 2.86
N ILE A 91 -9.30 10.79 3.96
CA ILE A 91 -8.68 9.46 4.03
C ILE A 91 -9.54 8.48 3.21
N LEU A 92 -8.97 7.97 2.13
CA LEU A 92 -9.58 7.05 1.19
C LEU A 92 -8.86 5.70 1.23
N VAL A 93 -9.62 4.63 1.07
CA VAL A 93 -9.10 3.26 1.00
C VAL A 93 -9.54 2.65 -0.32
N THR A 94 -8.58 2.15 -1.10
CA THR A 94 -8.83 1.51 -2.39
C THR A 94 -8.27 0.08 -2.41
N ASP A 95 -9.06 -0.85 -2.93
CA ASP A 95 -8.63 -2.24 -3.10
C ASP A 95 -7.57 -2.39 -4.20
N ILE A 96 -6.58 -3.23 -3.93
CA ILE A 96 -5.53 -3.58 -4.89
C ILE A 96 -5.85 -4.97 -5.46
N HIS A 97 -5.94 -5.07 -6.78
CA HIS A 97 -6.28 -6.34 -7.44
C HIS A 97 -5.06 -7.26 -7.65
N SER A 98 -3.89 -6.67 -7.89
CA SER A 98 -2.60 -7.36 -8.05
C SER A 98 -1.47 -6.36 -7.81
N CYS A 99 -0.38 -6.81 -7.22
CA CYS A 99 0.87 -6.05 -7.13
C CYS A 99 2.06 -6.94 -7.52
N ARG A 100 3.23 -6.33 -7.79
CA ARG A 100 4.49 -7.06 -7.97
C ARG A 100 5.52 -6.40 -7.09
N LEU A 101 6.26 -7.22 -6.35
CA LEU A 101 7.34 -6.84 -5.46
C LEU A 101 8.64 -7.45 -5.98
#